data_AF-A0A674J2U7-F1
#
_entry.id   AF-A0A674J2U7-F1
#
_cell.length_a   1.000
_cell.length_b   1.000
_cell.length_c   1.000
_cell.angle_alpha   90.00
_cell.angle_beta   90.00
_cell.angle_gamma   90.00
#
_symmetry.space_group_name_H-M   'P 1'
#
loop_
_entity.id
_entity.type
_entity.pdbx_description
1 polymer ?
#
loop_
_entity_poly.entity_id
_entity_poly.type
_entity_poly.pdbx_seq_one_letter_code
_entity_poly.pdbx_strand_id
1 'polypeptide(L)'
;LAAFEIKVRKCEKRRGKKNSDLEEDALKEDLKFYFMNPCEKYRARRQIPWKLGLQILKIVMVTTQLILFGLSNQLVVSFKEENTIAFKHLFLKGYSGVDEDDYSCSVYTQQDVYDSIFFAINQYCQLKNISLGTLGYEQDEDDVSGLQICKQQYKKDTMLPSNDTLNIDIAIETDCIHLEPQIFENPSIHMKIVESIVCNSLHLFLLFRLIQVEISFQLKGIDLQTIHARELPDCYAFQNTITFNNRAHSGKVKIYFDSDADIQECKDWHISGSIQKNSQYILVFDGFVIVSCFASLILCTRSIILALKLQKVSITLSAFSLCLCFHSLSIF
;
A
#
# COMPACT_ATOMS: atom_id res chain seq x y z
N LEU A 1 -58.86 66.54 -4.68
CA LEU A 1 -58.45 65.14 -4.41
C LEU A 1 -57.34 64.63 -5.35
N ALA A 2 -57.41 64.87 -6.67
CA ALA A 2 -56.42 64.35 -7.63
C ALA A 2 -54.95 64.78 -7.39
N ALA A 3 -54.69 65.99 -6.89
CA ALA A 3 -53.32 66.44 -6.60
C ALA A 3 -52.70 65.78 -5.34
N PHE A 4 -53.52 65.24 -4.43
CA PHE A 4 -53.07 64.61 -3.19
C PHE A 4 -52.67 63.14 -3.43
N GLU A 5 -53.44 62.40 -4.24
CA GLU A 5 -53.08 61.03 -4.67
C GLU A 5 -51.78 60.97 -5.49
N ILE A 6 -51.52 61.96 -6.35
CA ILE A 6 -50.29 62.03 -7.15
C ILE A 6 -49.07 62.25 -6.24
N LYS A 7 -49.21 63.02 -5.15
CA LYS A 7 -48.11 63.30 -4.22
C LYS A 7 -47.83 62.12 -3.28
N VAL A 8 -48.86 61.36 -2.88
CA VAL A 8 -48.73 60.09 -2.14
C VAL A 8 -48.06 59.01 -3.00
N ARG A 9 -48.50 58.80 -4.24
CA ARG A 9 -47.85 57.85 -5.18
C ARG A 9 -46.40 58.23 -5.51
N LYS A 10 -46.07 59.52 -5.60
CA LYS A 10 -44.70 60.01 -5.86
C LYS A 10 -43.80 59.88 -4.62
N CYS A 11 -44.36 59.97 -3.42
CA CYS A 11 -43.67 59.65 -2.17
C CYS A 11 -43.47 58.13 -2.01
N GLU A 12 -44.46 57.29 -2.28
CA GLU A 12 -44.32 55.82 -2.28
C GLU A 12 -43.31 55.33 -3.33
N LYS A 13 -43.34 55.87 -4.56
CA LYS A 13 -42.33 55.57 -5.59
C LYS A 13 -40.92 56.02 -5.18
N ARG A 14 -40.79 57.18 -4.51
CA ARG A 14 -39.49 57.66 -3.97
C ARG A 14 -39.03 56.87 -2.75
N ARG A 15 -39.94 56.39 -1.90
CA ARG A 15 -39.63 55.55 -0.73
C ARG A 15 -39.25 54.14 -1.17
N GLY A 16 -39.93 53.58 -2.16
CA GLY A 16 -39.59 52.31 -2.81
C GLY A 16 -38.27 52.39 -3.56
N LYS A 17 -38.01 53.48 -4.31
CA LYS A 17 -36.72 53.70 -4.98
C LYS A 17 -35.56 53.95 -4.01
N LYS A 18 -35.80 54.72 -2.94
CA LYS A 18 -34.79 54.93 -1.90
C LYS A 18 -34.52 53.65 -1.11
N ASN A 19 -35.52 52.81 -0.87
CA ASN A 19 -35.33 51.49 -0.26
C ASN A 19 -34.58 50.52 -1.18
N SER A 20 -34.86 50.52 -2.50
CA SER A 20 -34.11 49.69 -3.46
C SER A 20 -32.67 50.14 -3.63
N ASP A 21 -32.42 51.44 -3.66
CA ASP A 21 -31.07 52.01 -3.76
C ASP A 21 -30.27 51.71 -2.47
N LEU A 22 -30.92 51.80 -1.29
CA LEU A 22 -30.32 51.41 0.01
C LEU A 22 -30.05 49.89 0.10
N GLU A 23 -30.94 49.04 -0.44
CA GLU A 23 -30.73 47.59 -0.51
C GLU A 23 -29.57 47.23 -1.44
N GLU A 24 -29.47 47.89 -2.60
CA GLU A 24 -28.41 47.66 -3.58
C GLU A 24 -27.04 48.12 -3.05
N ASP A 25 -26.99 49.24 -2.33
CA ASP A 25 -25.75 49.71 -1.68
C ASP A 25 -25.33 48.81 -0.52
N ALA A 26 -26.28 48.31 0.29
CA ALA A 26 -25.99 47.32 1.34
C ALA A 26 -25.45 46.01 0.75
N LEU A 27 -26.02 45.56 -0.38
CA LEU A 27 -25.54 44.38 -1.12
C LEU A 27 -24.16 44.58 -1.74
N LYS A 28 -23.86 45.77 -2.27
CA LYS A 28 -22.52 46.12 -2.78
C LYS A 28 -21.48 46.14 -1.67
N GLU A 29 -21.83 46.65 -0.48
CA GLU A 29 -20.95 46.62 0.69
C GLU A 29 -20.71 45.20 1.18
N ASP A 30 -21.75 44.34 1.24
CA ASP A 30 -21.61 42.93 1.60
C ASP A 30 -20.78 42.13 0.58
N LEU A 31 -20.92 42.43 -0.71
CA LEU A 31 -20.14 41.81 -1.79
C LEU A 31 -18.67 42.26 -1.71
N LYS A 32 -18.42 43.57 -1.55
CA LYS A 32 -17.08 44.13 -1.38
C LYS A 32 -16.41 43.57 -0.13
N PHE A 33 -17.17 43.45 0.97
CA PHE A 33 -16.70 42.78 2.18
C PHE A 33 -16.41 41.31 1.89
N TYR A 34 -17.24 40.57 1.16
CA TYR A 34 -16.99 39.16 0.83
C TYR A 34 -15.67 38.94 0.07
N PHE A 35 -15.36 39.75 -0.95
CA PHE A 35 -14.14 39.65 -1.77
C PHE A 35 -12.88 40.26 -1.16
N MET A 36 -13.00 41.00 -0.06
CA MET A 36 -11.85 41.61 0.62
C MET A 36 -10.93 40.54 1.22
N ASN A 37 -9.61 40.77 1.12
CA ASN A 37 -8.60 39.82 1.59
C ASN A 37 -8.77 39.53 3.10
N PRO A 38 -8.50 38.30 3.58
CA PRO A 38 -8.67 37.95 4.99
C PRO A 38 -7.82 38.82 5.94
N CYS A 39 -6.63 39.27 5.49
CA CYS A 39 -5.79 40.21 6.24
C CYS A 39 -6.40 41.62 6.33
N GLU A 40 -7.13 42.06 5.31
CA GLU A 40 -7.82 43.36 5.29
C GLU A 40 -9.08 43.31 6.15
N LYS A 41 -9.82 42.20 6.15
CA LYS A 41 -10.93 41.92 7.09
C LYS A 41 -10.47 41.94 8.54
N TYR A 42 -9.31 41.35 8.83
CA TYR A 42 -8.72 41.36 10.17
C TYR A 42 -8.41 42.79 10.64
N ARG A 43 -7.81 43.60 9.77
CA ARG A 43 -7.47 45.01 10.05
C ARG A 43 -8.73 45.87 10.25
N ALA A 44 -9.82 45.59 9.53
CA ALA A 44 -11.07 46.34 9.63
C ALA A 44 -11.94 45.98 10.85
N ARG A 45 -11.92 44.71 11.33
CA ARG A 45 -12.79 44.24 12.44
C ARG A 45 -12.07 43.91 13.76
N ARG A 46 -10.72 43.89 13.81
CA ARG A 46 -9.93 43.44 14.99
C ARG A 46 -10.29 42.03 15.52
N GLN A 47 -10.99 41.20 14.75
CA GLN A 47 -11.38 39.84 15.15
C GLN A 47 -10.39 38.81 14.61
N ILE A 48 -9.75 38.05 15.50
CA ILE A 48 -8.81 36.96 15.15
C ILE A 48 -9.47 36.04 14.10
N PRO A 49 -8.82 35.78 12.94
CA PRO A 49 -9.40 34.96 11.88
C PRO A 49 -9.26 33.48 12.23
N TRP A 50 -10.14 32.99 13.11
CA TRP A 50 -10.17 31.59 13.55
C TRP A 50 -10.21 30.58 12.38
N LYS A 51 -10.81 30.98 11.24
CA LYS A 51 -10.82 30.17 10.01
C LYS A 51 -9.41 29.94 9.43
N LEU A 52 -8.56 30.97 9.43
CA LEU A 52 -7.19 30.88 8.92
C LEU A 52 -6.31 30.09 9.88
N GLY A 53 -6.45 30.34 11.18
CA GLY A 53 -5.73 29.59 12.21
C GLY A 53 -6.04 28.09 12.17
N LEU A 54 -7.32 27.72 11.99
CA LEU A 54 -7.73 26.32 11.88
C LEU A 54 -7.20 25.65 10.60
N GLN A 55 -7.09 26.39 9.48
CA GLN A 55 -6.46 25.89 8.25
C GLN A 55 -4.95 25.64 8.42
N ILE A 56 -4.23 26.57 9.07
CA ILE A 56 -2.79 26.40 9.35
C ILE A 56 -2.57 25.21 10.30
N LEU A 57 -3.38 25.11 11.36
CA LEU A 57 -3.33 23.99 12.30
C LEU A 57 -3.58 22.65 11.60
N LYS A 58 -4.59 22.58 10.71
CA LYS A 58 -4.87 21.38 9.90
C LYS A 58 -3.65 20.98 9.07
N ILE A 59 -3.01 21.93 8.38
CA ILE A 59 -1.84 21.64 7.54
C ILE A 59 -0.74 21.00 8.40
N VAL A 60 -0.38 21.62 9.52
CA VAL A 60 0.65 21.11 10.43
C VAL A 60 0.30 19.71 10.94
N MET A 61 -0.95 19.50 11.36
CA MET A 61 -1.43 18.21 11.86
C MET A 61 -1.31 17.11 10.80
N VAL A 62 -1.83 17.35 9.59
CA VAL A 62 -1.80 16.38 8.49
C VAL A 62 -0.36 16.09 8.05
N THR A 63 0.49 17.11 7.97
CA THR A 63 1.91 16.90 7.61
C THR A 63 2.63 16.05 8.65
N THR A 64 2.38 16.28 9.95
CA THR A 64 2.99 15.47 11.01
C THR A 64 2.47 14.04 10.98
N GLN A 65 1.17 13.83 10.75
CA GLN A 65 0.58 12.49 10.59
C GLN A 65 1.24 11.71 9.45
N LEU A 66 1.41 12.37 8.29
CA LEU A 66 2.02 11.76 7.12
C LEU A 66 3.48 11.36 7.37
N ILE A 67 4.25 12.22 8.06
CA ILE A 67 5.65 11.92 8.39
C ILE A 67 5.73 10.73 9.34
N LEU A 68 4.91 10.69 10.40
CA LEU A 68 4.91 9.57 11.35
C LEU A 68 4.54 8.25 10.65
N PHE A 69 3.48 8.25 9.84
CA PHE A 69 3.08 7.10 9.05
C PHE A 69 4.18 6.66 8.06
N GLY A 70 4.84 7.63 7.41
CA GLY A 70 5.94 7.36 6.49
C GLY A 70 7.13 6.68 7.18
N LEU A 71 7.50 7.12 8.37
CA LEU A 71 8.59 6.53 9.15
C LEU A 71 8.29 5.09 9.58
N SER A 72 7.06 4.82 10.07
CA SER A 72 6.64 3.47 10.45
C SER A 72 6.65 2.53 9.24
N ASN A 73 6.08 2.94 8.10
CA ASN A 73 6.09 2.11 6.89
C ASN A 73 7.50 1.90 6.34
N GLN A 74 8.38 2.90 6.43
CA GLN A 74 9.76 2.76 5.97
C GLN A 74 10.50 1.67 6.75
N LEU A 75 10.29 1.57 8.06
CA LEU A 75 10.89 0.52 8.89
C LEU A 75 10.41 -0.88 8.46
N VAL A 76 9.10 -1.06 8.27
CA VAL A 76 8.51 -2.32 7.80
C VAL A 76 9.08 -2.74 6.43
N VAL A 77 9.15 -1.80 5.49
CA VAL A 77 9.71 -2.06 4.16
C VAL A 77 11.20 -2.41 4.24
N SER A 78 11.98 -1.67 5.03
CA SER A 78 13.41 -1.96 5.23
C SER A 78 13.62 -3.36 5.80
N PHE A 79 12.82 -3.75 6.79
CA PHE A 79 12.88 -5.08 7.38
C PHE A 79 12.55 -6.19 6.36
N LYS A 80 11.49 -6.02 5.54
CA LYS A 80 11.16 -6.97 4.47
C LYS A 80 12.30 -7.09 3.45
N GLU A 81 12.88 -5.97 3.04
CA GLU A 81 13.93 -5.93 2.03
C GLU A 81 15.24 -6.56 2.54
N GLU A 82 15.68 -6.20 3.75
CA GLU A 82 16.89 -6.76 4.38
C GLU A 82 16.78 -8.28 4.58
N ASN A 83 15.63 -8.78 5.05
CA ASN A 83 15.41 -10.23 5.17
C ASN A 83 15.38 -10.91 3.80
N THR A 84 14.77 -10.31 2.79
CA THR A 84 14.76 -10.86 1.42
C THR A 84 16.18 -11.02 0.88
N ILE A 85 17.03 -10.01 1.07
CA ILE A 85 18.45 -10.07 0.67
C ILE A 85 19.19 -11.15 1.47
N ALA A 86 18.95 -11.24 2.78
CA ALA A 86 19.54 -12.29 3.62
C ALA A 86 19.13 -13.70 3.15
N PHE A 87 17.86 -13.89 2.79
CA PHE A 87 17.36 -15.17 2.27
C PHE A 87 17.97 -15.52 0.91
N LYS A 88 18.15 -14.56 -0.01
CA LYS A 88 18.88 -14.79 -1.26
C LYS A 88 20.29 -15.33 -0.98
N HIS A 89 21.02 -14.73 -0.04
CA HIS A 89 22.35 -15.21 0.36
C HIS A 89 22.33 -16.57 1.07
N LEU A 90 21.28 -16.88 1.82
CA LEU A 90 21.15 -18.15 2.54
C LEU A 90 20.77 -19.31 1.62
N PHE A 91 19.83 -19.12 0.69
CA PHE A 91 19.23 -20.20 -0.08
C PHE A 91 19.75 -20.32 -1.51
N LEU A 92 20.30 -19.26 -2.11
CA LEU A 92 20.83 -19.31 -3.48
C LEU A 92 22.33 -19.59 -3.49
N LYS A 93 22.72 -20.71 -4.10
CA LYS A 93 24.13 -21.08 -4.27
C LYS A 93 24.84 -20.06 -5.19
N GLY A 94 25.88 -19.41 -4.68
CA GLY A 94 26.72 -18.51 -5.48
C GLY A 94 26.11 -17.14 -5.80
N TYR A 95 25.12 -16.69 -5.03
CA TYR A 95 24.57 -15.34 -5.18
C TYR A 95 25.63 -14.27 -4.88
N SER A 96 25.79 -13.32 -5.80
CA SER A 96 26.83 -12.27 -5.76
C SER A 96 26.46 -11.06 -4.90
N GLY A 97 25.19 -10.94 -4.48
CA GLY A 97 24.65 -9.77 -3.80
C GLY A 97 23.95 -8.76 -4.73
N VAL A 98 24.00 -8.98 -6.05
CA VAL A 98 23.31 -8.15 -7.05
C VAL A 98 22.61 -9.05 -8.06
N ASP A 99 21.35 -8.75 -8.36
CA ASP A 99 20.55 -9.51 -9.33
C ASP A 99 21.07 -9.26 -10.78
N GLU A 100 21.06 -10.31 -11.62
CA GLU A 100 21.56 -10.29 -13.01
C GLU A 100 20.48 -9.84 -14.02
N ASP A 101 19.75 -8.75 -13.73
CA ASP A 101 18.50 -8.25 -14.35
C ASP A 101 17.27 -8.55 -13.48
N ASP A 102 16.23 -9.20 -14.03
CA ASP A 102 14.97 -9.53 -13.34
C ASP A 102 15.06 -10.83 -12.51
N TYR A 103 16.19 -11.53 -12.53
CA TYR A 103 16.41 -12.82 -11.85
C TYR A 103 17.65 -12.76 -10.97
N SER A 104 17.65 -13.52 -9.88
CA SER A 104 18.70 -13.45 -8.86
C SER A 104 20.00 -14.10 -9.29
N CYS A 105 19.95 -15.24 -9.98
CA CYS A 105 21.12 -15.89 -10.56
C CYS A 105 20.77 -16.82 -11.72
N SER A 106 21.78 -17.28 -12.44
CA SER A 106 21.60 -18.20 -13.56
C SER A 106 22.57 -19.38 -13.51
N VAL A 107 22.11 -20.53 -14.00
CA VAL A 107 22.90 -21.75 -14.09
C VAL A 107 22.84 -22.33 -15.49
N TYR A 108 23.95 -22.96 -15.91
CA TYR A 108 24.19 -23.37 -17.30
C TYR A 108 24.40 -24.87 -17.46
N THR A 109 24.72 -25.59 -16.38
CA THR A 109 24.92 -27.04 -16.42
C THR A 109 23.83 -27.76 -15.64
N GLN A 110 23.57 -29.01 -16.03
CA GLN A 110 22.61 -29.85 -15.32
C GLN A 110 23.04 -30.08 -13.87
N GLN A 111 24.34 -30.33 -13.65
CA GLN A 111 24.90 -30.53 -12.32
C GLN A 111 24.69 -29.30 -11.42
N ASP A 112 24.88 -28.09 -11.96
CA ASP A 112 24.67 -26.86 -11.18
C ASP A 112 23.21 -26.67 -10.78
N VAL A 113 22.25 -27.09 -11.61
CA VAL A 113 20.82 -27.07 -11.26
C VAL A 113 20.57 -28.00 -10.07
N TYR A 114 21.03 -29.25 -10.14
CA TYR A 114 20.90 -30.21 -9.03
C TYR A 114 21.54 -29.68 -7.76
N ASP A 115 22.80 -29.26 -7.86
CA ASP A 115 23.55 -28.72 -6.74
C ASP A 115 22.88 -27.52 -6.09
N SER A 116 22.25 -26.64 -6.90
CA SER A 116 21.55 -25.45 -6.41
C SER A 116 20.26 -25.82 -5.66
N ILE A 117 19.50 -26.80 -6.19
CA ILE A 117 18.30 -27.33 -5.52
C ILE A 117 18.67 -27.97 -4.18
N PHE A 118 19.68 -28.85 -4.18
CA PHE A 118 20.12 -29.51 -2.95
C PHE A 118 20.73 -28.54 -1.94
N PHE A 119 21.44 -27.53 -2.41
CA PHE A 119 21.94 -26.45 -1.56
C PHE A 119 20.78 -25.74 -0.85
N ALA A 120 19.74 -25.32 -1.57
CA ALA A 120 18.58 -24.66 -0.97
C ALA A 120 17.89 -25.54 0.09
N ILE A 121 17.68 -26.82 -0.21
CA ILE A 121 17.09 -27.79 0.74
C ILE A 121 17.98 -27.93 1.99
N ASN A 122 19.30 -28.06 1.81
CA ASN A 122 20.24 -28.18 2.93
C ASN A 122 20.21 -26.96 3.84
N GLN A 123 20.22 -25.77 3.24
CA GLN A 123 20.19 -24.51 3.96
C GLN A 123 18.88 -24.34 4.71
N TYR A 124 17.75 -24.76 4.12
CA TYR A 124 16.47 -24.81 4.81
C TYR A 124 16.53 -25.73 6.02
N CYS A 125 17.07 -26.95 5.90
CA CYS A 125 17.16 -27.89 7.03
C CYS A 125 18.05 -27.36 8.17
N GLN A 126 19.13 -26.66 7.83
CA GLN A 126 20.11 -26.13 8.78
C GLN A 126 19.81 -24.70 9.24
N LEU A 127 18.65 -24.13 8.86
CA LEU A 127 18.34 -22.71 9.03
C LEU A 127 18.59 -22.22 10.46
N LYS A 128 18.14 -22.98 11.48
CA LYS A 128 18.32 -22.64 12.90
C LYS A 128 19.79 -22.55 13.34
N ASN A 129 20.70 -23.25 12.67
CA ASN A 129 22.12 -23.28 13.02
C ASN A 129 22.95 -22.25 12.25
N ILE A 130 22.54 -21.91 11.01
CA ILE A 130 23.31 -21.04 10.12
C ILE A 130 22.81 -19.60 10.09
N SER A 131 21.52 -19.37 10.36
CA SER A 131 20.94 -18.04 10.25
C SER A 131 21.32 -17.16 11.44
N LEU A 132 21.57 -15.88 11.16
CA LEU A 132 21.80 -14.86 12.18
C LEU A 132 20.49 -14.21 12.65
N GLY A 133 19.39 -14.41 11.91
CA GLY A 133 18.09 -13.85 12.21
C GLY A 133 17.29 -14.72 13.18
N THR A 134 16.36 -14.11 13.92
CA THR A 134 15.37 -14.80 14.74
C THR A 134 14.27 -15.39 13.86
N LEU A 135 14.61 -16.48 13.17
CA LEU A 135 13.73 -17.19 12.24
C LEU A 135 13.26 -18.52 12.85
N GLY A 136 12.01 -18.86 12.62
CA GLY A 136 11.40 -20.14 12.95
C GLY A 136 10.71 -20.74 11.73
N TYR A 137 10.52 -22.06 11.74
CA TYR A 137 9.62 -22.69 10.79
C TYR A 137 8.18 -22.37 11.20
N GLU A 138 7.32 -22.13 10.21
CA GLU A 138 5.88 -22.14 10.44
C GLU A 138 5.48 -23.54 10.91
N GLN A 139 4.81 -23.63 12.06
CA GLN A 139 4.19 -24.85 12.54
C GLN A 139 2.70 -24.55 12.67
N ASP A 140 1.97 -24.96 11.64
CA ASP A 140 0.53 -24.88 11.53
C ASP A 140 -0.10 -26.11 12.19
N GLU A 141 -1.27 -25.93 12.80
CA GLU A 141 -2.02 -27.01 13.46
C GLU A 141 -2.53 -28.06 12.45
N ASP A 142 -2.50 -27.75 11.14
CA ASP A 142 -3.06 -28.53 10.03
C ASP A 142 -2.03 -29.30 9.16
N ASP A 143 -0.81 -29.57 9.65
CA ASP A 143 0.14 -30.54 9.03
C ASP A 143 0.69 -30.15 7.63
N VAL A 144 0.47 -28.90 7.15
CA VAL A 144 1.01 -28.39 5.86
C VAL A 144 2.33 -27.61 6.04
N SER A 145 2.99 -27.81 7.17
CA SER A 145 4.18 -27.04 7.55
C SER A 145 5.44 -27.63 6.96
N GLY A 146 6.01 -27.04 5.91
CA GLY A 146 7.29 -27.53 5.42
C GLY A 146 7.75 -26.97 4.10
N LEU A 147 8.77 -27.63 3.56
CA LEU A 147 9.34 -27.33 2.26
C LEU A 147 8.59 -28.11 1.19
N GLN A 148 7.91 -27.42 0.28
CA GLN A 148 7.25 -28.00 -0.87
C GLN A 148 8.13 -27.82 -2.11
N ILE A 149 8.31 -28.89 -2.88
CA ILE A 149 9.06 -28.88 -4.13
C ILE A 149 8.13 -29.37 -5.23
N CYS A 150 7.83 -28.51 -6.19
CA CYS A 150 6.99 -28.81 -7.35
C CYS A 150 7.81 -28.77 -8.63
N LYS A 151 7.70 -29.82 -9.44
CA LYS A 151 8.32 -29.95 -10.76
C LYS A 151 7.24 -29.87 -11.82
N GLN A 152 7.41 -28.98 -12.80
CA GLN A 152 6.55 -28.89 -13.97
C GLN A 152 7.30 -29.36 -15.22
N GLN A 153 6.71 -30.29 -15.95
CA GLN A 153 7.28 -30.85 -17.18
C GLN A 153 6.20 -31.04 -18.26
N TYR A 154 6.58 -30.94 -19.53
CA TYR A 154 5.69 -31.35 -20.63
C TYR A 154 5.38 -32.83 -20.55
N LYS A 155 4.19 -33.30 -20.91
CA LYS A 155 3.82 -34.73 -20.91
C LYS A 155 4.59 -35.54 -21.98
N LYS A 156 4.77 -36.84 -21.74
CA LYS A 156 5.52 -37.73 -22.65
C LYS A 156 4.58 -38.23 -23.72
N ASP A 157 4.92 -38.04 -24.99
CA ASP A 157 4.30 -38.81 -26.06
C ASP A 157 5.11 -40.08 -26.36
N THR A 158 4.43 -41.16 -26.75
CA THR A 158 5.05 -42.48 -26.98
C THR A 158 5.82 -42.54 -28.31
N MET A 159 7.17 -42.56 -28.25
CA MET A 159 8.21 -43.05 -29.23
C MET A 159 8.12 -42.60 -30.72
N LEU A 160 9.17 -42.13 -31.41
CA LEU A 160 10.58 -42.58 -31.54
C LEU A 160 11.53 -41.42 -31.96
N PRO A 161 12.80 -41.40 -31.51
CA PRO A 161 13.85 -40.53 -32.03
C PRO A 161 14.54 -41.21 -33.21
N SER A 162 13.98 -41.09 -34.41
CA SER A 162 14.71 -41.45 -35.64
C SER A 162 14.41 -40.56 -36.83
N ASN A 163 13.39 -39.70 -36.73
CA ASN A 163 13.10 -38.65 -37.69
C ASN A 163 12.96 -37.34 -36.94
N ASP A 164 13.34 -36.21 -37.54
CA ASP A 164 13.32 -34.84 -37.02
C ASP A 164 11.91 -34.30 -36.62
N THR A 165 10.99 -35.18 -36.24
CA THR A 165 9.64 -34.85 -35.76
C THR A 165 9.61 -34.95 -34.24
N LEU A 166 9.78 -33.80 -33.60
CA LEU A 166 9.63 -33.65 -32.15
C LEU A 166 8.13 -33.49 -31.84
N ASN A 167 7.43 -34.59 -31.53
CA ASN A 167 6.03 -34.54 -31.10
C ASN A 167 6.00 -34.29 -29.58
N ILE A 168 5.93 -33.03 -29.16
CA ILE A 168 5.73 -32.65 -27.75
C ILE A 168 4.24 -32.39 -27.53
N ASP A 169 3.66 -33.09 -26.56
CA ASP A 169 2.35 -32.72 -26.00
C ASP A 169 2.49 -31.45 -25.16
N ILE A 170 1.67 -30.44 -25.46
CA ILE A 170 1.65 -29.14 -24.77
C ILE A 170 1.08 -29.31 -23.34
N ALA A 171 0.45 -30.45 -23.04
CA ALA A 171 -0.04 -30.75 -21.70
C ALA A 171 1.08 -30.71 -20.66
N ILE A 172 0.85 -29.96 -19.58
CA ILE A 172 1.77 -29.80 -18.45
C ILE A 172 1.41 -30.81 -17.37
N GLU A 173 2.41 -31.51 -16.85
CA GLU A 173 2.34 -32.42 -15.72
C GLU A 173 3.11 -31.79 -14.55
N THR A 174 2.47 -31.73 -13.38
CA THR A 174 3.03 -31.13 -12.16
C THR A 174 3.13 -32.19 -11.07
N ASP A 175 4.36 -32.45 -10.63
CA ASP A 175 4.67 -33.41 -9.55
C ASP A 175 5.19 -32.63 -8.34
N CYS A 176 4.50 -32.70 -7.20
CA CYS A 176 4.89 -32.00 -5.97
C CYS A 176 5.22 -32.97 -4.83
N ILE A 177 6.20 -32.60 -4.01
CA ILE A 177 6.60 -33.31 -2.79
C ILE A 177 6.61 -32.33 -1.63
N HIS A 178 6.12 -32.79 -0.48
CA HIS A 178 6.20 -32.05 0.78
C HIS A 178 7.24 -32.68 1.70
N LEU A 179 8.10 -31.85 2.29
CA LEU A 179 9.15 -32.25 3.23
C LEU A 179 8.91 -31.56 4.57
N GLU A 180 8.56 -32.36 5.57
CA GLU A 180 8.28 -31.91 6.95
C GLU A 180 9.58 -31.56 7.71
N PRO A 181 9.64 -30.41 8.42
CA PRO A 181 10.81 -29.98 9.20
C PRO A 181 11.27 -30.97 10.29
N GLN A 182 10.36 -31.76 10.84
CA GLN A 182 10.63 -32.70 11.94
C GLN A 182 11.55 -33.87 11.53
N ILE A 183 11.74 -34.08 10.23
CA ILE A 183 12.67 -35.09 9.69
C ILE A 183 14.15 -34.67 9.92
N PHE A 184 14.43 -33.42 10.31
CA PHE A 184 15.79 -32.84 10.26
C PHE A 184 16.49 -32.66 11.60
N GLU A 185 16.02 -33.27 12.69
CA GLU A 185 16.70 -33.23 14.00
C GLU A 185 18.09 -33.91 13.99
N ASN A 186 18.39 -34.77 13.00
CA ASN A 186 19.73 -35.35 12.77
C ASN A 186 20.27 -35.05 11.34
N PRO A 187 21.14 -34.03 11.16
CA PRO A 187 21.45 -33.46 9.85
C PRO A 187 22.28 -34.35 8.92
N SER A 188 23.14 -35.22 9.45
CA SER A 188 24.15 -35.95 8.65
C SER A 188 23.64 -37.26 8.00
N ILE A 189 22.68 -37.93 8.63
CA ILE A 189 22.13 -39.21 8.13
C ILE A 189 20.95 -38.96 7.19
N HIS A 190 20.19 -37.88 7.41
CA HIS A 190 18.98 -37.59 6.65
C HIS A 190 19.25 -37.00 5.27
N MET A 191 20.36 -36.28 5.05
CA MET A 191 20.57 -35.60 3.76
C MET A 191 20.66 -36.57 2.57
N LYS A 192 21.40 -37.68 2.70
CA LYS A 192 21.47 -38.71 1.64
C LYS A 192 20.11 -39.37 1.36
N ILE A 193 19.27 -39.48 2.39
CA ILE A 193 17.92 -40.04 2.26
C ILE A 193 17.03 -39.04 1.53
N VAL A 194 17.12 -37.76 1.86
CA VAL A 194 16.38 -36.67 1.21
C VAL A 194 16.79 -36.54 -0.25
N GLU A 195 18.09 -36.55 -0.56
CA GLU A 195 18.60 -36.57 -1.93
C GLU A 195 18.04 -37.76 -2.71
N SER A 196 18.01 -38.95 -2.11
CA SER A 196 17.41 -40.15 -2.67
C SER A 196 15.91 -40.00 -2.91
N ILE A 197 15.16 -39.46 -1.96
CA ILE A 197 13.70 -39.27 -2.06
C ILE A 197 13.39 -38.26 -3.16
N VAL A 198 14.08 -37.12 -3.18
CA VAL A 198 13.88 -36.06 -4.18
C VAL A 198 14.26 -36.57 -5.58
N CYS A 199 15.40 -37.26 -5.73
CA CYS A 199 15.82 -37.83 -7.01
C CYS A 199 14.85 -38.92 -7.52
N ASN A 200 14.42 -39.83 -6.65
CA ASN A 200 13.53 -40.93 -7.02
C ASN A 200 12.11 -40.45 -7.30
N SER A 201 11.59 -39.53 -6.48
CA SER A 201 10.19 -39.09 -6.55
C SER A 201 9.97 -38.01 -7.60
N LEU A 202 10.93 -37.09 -7.84
CA LEU A 202 10.78 -36.08 -8.91
C LEU A 202 11.29 -36.57 -10.27
N HIS A 203 11.93 -37.75 -10.34
CA HIS A 203 12.60 -38.26 -11.54
C HIS A 203 13.38 -37.13 -12.24
N LEU A 204 14.22 -36.44 -11.45
CA LEU A 204 14.80 -35.16 -11.84
C LEU A 204 15.76 -35.29 -13.04
N PHE A 205 16.20 -36.53 -13.35
CA PHE A 205 17.06 -36.94 -14.47
C PHE A 205 16.59 -36.53 -15.89
N LEU A 206 15.34 -36.11 -16.10
CA LEU A 206 14.79 -35.76 -17.43
C LEU A 206 14.64 -34.24 -17.63
N LEU A 207 15.77 -33.51 -17.64
CA LEU A 207 15.80 -32.04 -17.79
C LEU A 207 15.29 -31.52 -19.15
N PHE A 208 15.29 -32.35 -20.21
CA PHE A 208 14.89 -31.89 -21.55
C PHE A 208 13.41 -31.52 -21.67
N ARG A 209 12.55 -32.03 -20.79
CA ARG A 209 11.11 -31.71 -20.71
C ARG A 209 10.75 -30.76 -19.57
N LEU A 210 11.74 -30.34 -18.79
CA LEU A 210 11.52 -29.51 -17.60
C LEU A 210 11.16 -28.08 -18.00
N ILE A 211 9.99 -27.63 -17.56
CA ILE A 211 9.52 -26.25 -17.75
C ILE A 211 10.03 -25.39 -16.59
N GLN A 212 9.76 -25.82 -15.36
CA GLN A 212 10.23 -25.13 -14.15
C GLN A 212 10.26 -26.07 -12.94
N VAL A 213 11.09 -25.74 -11.95
CA VAL A 213 11.03 -26.29 -10.58
C VAL A 213 10.76 -25.14 -9.63
N GLU A 214 9.83 -25.33 -8.71
CA GLU A 214 9.43 -24.36 -7.70
C GLU A 214 9.66 -24.98 -6.32
N ILE A 215 10.36 -24.25 -5.45
CA ILE A 215 10.60 -24.63 -4.05
C ILE A 215 9.95 -23.56 -3.18
N SER A 216 8.89 -23.92 -2.48
CA SER A 216 8.13 -23.01 -1.62
C SER A 216 8.23 -23.44 -0.16
N PHE A 217 8.39 -22.47 0.75
CA PHE A 217 8.43 -22.69 2.19
C PHE A 217 8.08 -21.42 2.98
N GLN A 218 7.56 -21.63 4.18
CA GLN A 218 7.15 -20.54 5.08
C GLN A 218 8.07 -20.44 6.28
N LEU A 219 8.48 -19.21 6.62
CA LEU A 219 9.31 -18.90 7.77
C LEU A 219 8.64 -17.82 8.62
N LYS A 220 8.71 -17.94 9.94
CA LYS A 220 8.30 -16.89 10.87
C LYS A 220 9.52 -16.12 11.34
N GLY A 221 9.47 -14.79 11.26
CA GLY A 221 10.47 -13.89 11.81
C GLY A 221 9.87 -12.96 12.84
N ILE A 222 10.69 -12.51 13.79
CA ILE A 222 10.32 -11.48 14.75
C ILE A 222 11.17 -10.25 14.49
N ASP A 223 10.54 -9.11 14.28
CA ASP A 223 11.28 -7.85 14.20
C ASP A 223 11.55 -7.29 15.60
N LEU A 224 12.81 -7.36 16.02
CA LEU A 224 13.26 -6.81 17.29
C LEU A 224 13.65 -5.32 17.20
N GLN A 225 13.75 -4.74 16.00
CA GLN A 225 14.14 -3.34 15.82
C GLN A 225 13.08 -2.38 16.39
N THR A 226 11.80 -2.76 16.27
CA THR A 226 10.63 -2.02 16.81
C THR A 226 10.64 -1.85 18.33
N ILE A 227 11.31 -2.75 19.07
CA ILE A 227 11.47 -2.64 20.53
C ILE A 227 12.20 -1.34 20.90
N HIS A 228 13.17 -0.91 20.08
CA HIS A 228 13.91 0.33 20.32
C HIS A 228 13.02 1.57 20.16
N ALA A 229 12.01 1.48 19.30
CA ALA A 229 10.98 2.52 19.11
C ALA A 229 9.88 2.50 20.19
N ARG A 230 9.98 1.62 21.20
CA ARG A 230 8.94 1.39 22.23
C ARG A 230 7.58 1.02 21.63
N GLU A 231 7.61 0.38 20.47
CA GLU A 231 6.45 -0.23 19.84
C GLU A 231 6.47 -1.73 20.12
N LEU A 232 5.33 -2.39 19.88
CA LEU A 232 5.22 -3.82 20.05
C LEU A 232 5.96 -4.51 18.90
N PRO A 233 6.71 -5.59 19.16
CA PRO A 233 7.34 -6.34 18.08
C PRO A 233 6.26 -7.00 17.21
N ASP A 234 6.36 -6.76 15.91
CA ASP A 234 5.53 -7.41 14.91
C ASP A 234 6.13 -8.78 14.56
N CYS A 235 5.27 -9.80 14.45
CA CYS A 235 5.64 -11.10 13.92
C CYS A 235 5.39 -11.08 12.42
N TYR A 236 6.34 -11.60 11.64
CA TYR A 236 6.25 -11.67 10.19
C TYR A 236 6.21 -13.13 9.76
N ALA A 237 5.29 -13.46 8.85
CA ALA A 237 5.27 -14.72 8.14
C ALA A 237 5.79 -14.48 6.72
N PHE A 238 6.96 -15.02 6.43
CA PHE A 238 7.62 -14.96 5.14
C PHE A 238 7.25 -16.18 4.30
N GLN A 239 6.56 -15.95 3.19
CA GLN A 239 6.28 -16.92 2.15
C GLN A 239 7.39 -16.81 1.10
N ASN A 240 8.29 -17.80 1.09
CA ASN A 240 9.47 -17.78 0.22
C ASN A 240 9.29 -18.79 -0.91
N THR A 241 9.60 -18.36 -2.13
CA THR A 241 9.51 -19.18 -3.34
C THR A 241 10.76 -19.04 -4.19
N ILE A 242 11.41 -20.17 -4.48
CA ILE A 242 12.56 -20.26 -5.38
C ILE A 242 12.11 -20.90 -6.68
N THR A 243 12.21 -20.18 -7.79
CA THR A 243 11.77 -20.67 -9.09
C THR A 243 12.93 -20.85 -10.04
N PHE A 244 13.17 -22.08 -10.47
CA PHE A 244 14.10 -22.46 -11.53
C PHE A 244 13.33 -22.49 -12.85
N ASN A 245 13.46 -21.44 -13.65
CA ASN A 245 12.75 -21.28 -14.91
C ASN A 245 13.59 -21.76 -16.09
N ASN A 246 13.09 -22.78 -16.80
CA ASN A 246 13.68 -23.34 -18.01
C ASN A 246 12.73 -23.26 -19.22
N ARG A 247 11.70 -22.41 -19.19
CA ARG A 247 10.67 -22.31 -20.26
C ARG A 247 11.24 -22.06 -21.65
N ALA A 248 12.37 -21.35 -21.73
CA ALA A 248 13.00 -21.03 -23.01
C ALA A 248 13.84 -22.18 -23.59
N HIS A 249 14.18 -23.20 -22.78
CA HIS A 249 15.06 -24.32 -23.15
C HIS A 249 16.35 -23.89 -23.87
N SER A 250 16.90 -22.72 -23.53
CA SER A 250 18.05 -22.10 -24.22
C SER A 250 19.42 -22.57 -23.69
N GLY A 251 19.45 -23.56 -22.79
CA GLY A 251 20.65 -23.97 -22.06
C GLY A 251 21.04 -23.03 -20.91
N LYS A 252 20.20 -22.03 -20.60
CA LYS A 252 20.33 -21.16 -19.43
C LYS A 252 19.06 -21.27 -18.59
N VAL A 253 19.20 -21.73 -17.35
CA VAL A 253 18.11 -21.75 -16.36
C VAL A 253 18.22 -20.50 -15.50
N LYS A 254 17.13 -19.74 -15.43
CA LYS A 254 17.04 -18.51 -14.61
C LYS A 254 16.46 -18.86 -13.25
N ILE A 255 17.07 -18.38 -12.17
CA ILE A 255 16.64 -18.64 -10.80
C ILE A 255 16.09 -17.34 -10.21
N TYR A 256 14.84 -17.38 -9.78
CA TYR A 256 14.14 -16.29 -9.13
C TYR A 256 13.97 -16.63 -7.65
N PHE A 257 14.06 -15.61 -6.79
CA PHE A 257 13.76 -15.72 -5.37
C PHE A 257 12.77 -14.63 -5.01
N ASP A 258 11.54 -15.04 -4.74
CA ASP A 258 10.45 -14.17 -4.34
C ASP A 258 10.13 -14.43 -2.86
N SER A 259 9.98 -13.34 -2.09
CA SER A 259 9.63 -13.42 -0.68
C SER A 259 8.55 -12.39 -0.37
N ASP A 260 7.39 -12.90 0.02
CA ASP A 260 6.30 -12.08 0.52
C ASP A 260 6.21 -12.20 2.03
N ALA A 261 5.92 -11.08 2.69
CA ALA A 261 5.90 -10.98 4.13
C ALA A 261 4.52 -10.50 4.57
N ASP A 262 3.84 -11.32 5.35
CA ASP A 262 2.57 -10.99 5.98
C ASP A 262 2.82 -10.64 7.45
N ILE A 263 2.24 -9.52 7.87
CA ILE A 263 2.32 -9.05 9.27
C ILE A 263 1.26 -9.81 10.07
N GLN A 264 1.68 -10.50 11.12
CA GLN A 264 0.84 -11.24 12.04
C GLN A 264 1.06 -10.75 13.48
N GLU A 265 0.01 -10.80 14.30
CA GLU A 265 0.15 -10.52 15.73
C GLU A 265 0.84 -11.70 16.43
N CYS A 266 1.88 -11.41 17.22
CA CYS A 266 2.56 -12.43 18.01
C CYS A 266 1.62 -12.97 19.11
N LYS A 267 1.43 -14.30 19.14
CA LYS A 267 0.65 -14.99 20.19
C LYS A 267 1.43 -14.98 21.52
N ASP A 268 0.77 -14.56 22.60
CA ASP A 268 1.25 -14.61 24.00
C ASP A 268 2.65 -14.02 24.26
N TRP A 269 2.83 -12.71 24.04
CA TRP A 269 4.06 -12.01 24.44
C TRP A 269 3.97 -11.53 25.90
N HIS A 270 4.99 -11.84 26.72
CA HIS A 270 5.08 -11.38 28.11
C HIS A 270 6.26 -10.40 28.26
N ILE A 271 6.09 -9.15 27.80
CA ILE A 271 7.14 -8.14 27.98
C ILE A 271 6.94 -7.48 29.35
N SER A 272 7.91 -7.72 30.24
CA SER A 272 8.00 -7.04 31.53
C SER A 272 8.38 -5.56 31.32
N GLY A 273 7.41 -4.69 31.09
CA GLY A 273 7.62 -3.24 30.94
C GLY A 273 6.40 -2.48 30.40
N SER A 274 6.20 -1.23 30.85
CA SER A 274 5.03 -0.39 30.51
C SER A 274 5.06 0.19 29.07
N ILE A 275 5.20 -0.67 28.06
CA ILE A 275 5.48 -0.30 26.66
C ILE A 275 4.23 0.13 25.88
N GLN A 276 3.03 -0.19 26.39
CA GLN A 276 1.74 0.04 25.72
C GLN A 276 1.35 1.53 25.51
N LYS A 277 2.17 2.50 25.94
CA LYS A 277 1.79 3.92 25.92
C LYS A 277 1.83 4.54 24.51
N ASN A 278 2.70 4.09 23.59
CA ASN A 278 2.92 4.79 22.32
C ASN A 278 1.76 4.62 21.31
N SER A 279 1.23 3.39 21.17
CA SER A 279 0.10 3.10 20.27
C SER A 279 -1.14 3.93 20.59
N GLN A 280 -1.43 4.14 21.88
CA GLN A 280 -2.56 4.97 22.30
C GLN A 280 -2.40 6.44 21.90
N TYR A 281 -1.18 6.98 21.91
CA TYR A 281 -0.94 8.38 21.50
C TYR A 281 -1.14 8.58 19.99
N ILE A 282 -0.71 7.63 19.15
CA ILE A 282 -0.89 7.70 17.69
C ILE A 282 -2.39 7.68 17.35
N LEU A 283 -3.16 6.76 17.95
CA LEU A 283 -4.60 6.66 17.72
C LEU A 283 -5.34 7.93 18.16
N VAL A 284 -4.98 8.48 19.33
CA VAL A 284 -5.56 9.75 19.81
C VAL A 284 -5.20 10.90 18.87
N PHE A 285 -3.96 10.96 18.39
CA PHE A 285 -3.51 11.97 17.44
C PHE A 285 -4.28 11.91 16.12
N ASP A 286 -4.45 10.71 15.54
CA ASP A 286 -5.27 10.49 14.35
C ASP A 286 -6.71 10.99 14.54
N GLY A 287 -7.29 10.73 15.72
CA GLY A 287 -8.59 11.28 16.11
C GLY A 287 -8.63 12.81 16.06
N PHE A 288 -7.59 13.50 16.56
CA PHE A 288 -7.49 14.96 16.46
C PHE A 288 -7.40 15.45 15.02
N VAL A 289 -6.64 14.77 14.16
CA VAL A 289 -6.54 15.14 12.74
C VAL A 289 -7.89 15.01 12.04
N ILE A 290 -8.63 13.92 12.30
CA ILE A 290 -9.96 13.68 11.76
C ILE A 290 -10.91 14.82 12.18
N VAL A 291 -10.96 15.17 13.46
CA VAL A 291 -11.81 16.26 13.97
C VAL A 291 -11.46 17.60 13.34
N SER A 292 -10.17 17.93 13.22
CA SER A 292 -9.70 19.16 12.57
C SER A 292 -10.08 19.24 11.09
N CYS A 293 -9.98 18.11 10.38
CA CYS A 293 -10.42 17.97 9.00
C CYS A 293 -11.94 18.17 8.84
N PHE A 294 -12.76 17.54 9.70
CA PHE A 294 -14.21 17.72 9.69
C PHE A 294 -14.63 19.17 9.99
N ALA A 295 -14.03 19.81 11.00
CA ALA A 295 -14.28 21.21 11.31
C ALA A 295 -13.94 22.13 10.11
N SER A 296 -12.81 21.86 9.44
CA SER A 296 -12.42 22.56 8.22
C SER A 296 -13.46 22.39 7.11
N LEU A 297 -13.93 21.16 6.86
CA LEU A 297 -14.94 20.86 5.85
C LEU A 297 -16.26 21.60 6.12
N ILE A 298 -16.73 21.61 7.36
CA ILE A 298 -17.97 22.33 7.75
C ILE A 298 -17.81 23.85 7.54
N LEU A 299 -16.68 24.43 7.91
CA LEU A 299 -16.43 25.87 7.72
C LEU A 299 -16.28 26.24 6.23
N CYS A 300 -15.62 25.41 5.45
CA CYS A 300 -15.47 25.58 4.00
C CYS A 300 -16.82 25.47 3.28
N THR A 301 -17.60 24.42 3.57
CA THR A 301 -18.95 24.23 2.99
C THR A 301 -19.89 25.39 3.34
N ARG A 302 -19.92 25.86 4.60
CA ARG A 302 -20.70 27.07 4.97
C ARG A 302 -20.27 28.30 4.18
N SER A 303 -18.97 28.45 3.94
CA SER A 303 -18.43 29.60 3.19
C SER A 303 -18.80 29.51 1.70
N ILE A 304 -18.81 28.30 1.12
CA ILE A 304 -19.26 28.04 -0.26
C ILE A 304 -20.78 28.29 -0.40
N ILE A 305 -21.60 27.80 0.53
CA ILE A 305 -23.07 28.04 0.50
C ILE A 305 -23.38 29.54 0.57
N LEU A 306 -22.67 30.29 1.43
CA LEU A 306 -22.81 31.74 1.50
C LEU A 306 -22.38 32.41 0.19
N ALA A 307 -21.29 31.95 -0.44
CA ALA A 307 -20.86 32.40 -1.76
C ALA A 307 -21.95 32.21 -2.81
N LEU A 308 -22.53 31.01 -2.88
CA LEU A 308 -23.58 30.66 -3.82
C LEU A 308 -24.87 31.45 -3.57
N LYS A 309 -25.22 31.73 -2.30
CA LYS A 309 -26.35 32.58 -1.95
C LYS A 309 -26.13 34.02 -2.42
N LEU A 310 -24.95 34.59 -2.19
CA LEU A 310 -24.59 35.94 -2.66
C LEU A 310 -24.57 36.01 -4.19
N GLN A 311 -24.07 34.97 -4.86
CA GLN A 311 -24.11 34.87 -6.32
C GLN A 311 -25.55 34.83 -6.85
N LYS A 312 -26.43 34.03 -6.25
CA LYS A 312 -27.85 33.99 -6.63
C LYS A 312 -28.54 35.33 -6.41
N VAL A 313 -28.35 35.96 -5.26
CA VAL A 313 -28.94 37.28 -4.97
C VAL A 313 -28.41 38.34 -5.93
N SER A 314 -27.10 38.34 -6.23
CA SER A 314 -26.50 39.25 -7.21
C SER A 314 -27.05 39.04 -8.63
N ILE A 315 -27.23 37.78 -9.06
CA ILE A 315 -27.83 37.46 -10.37
C ILE A 315 -29.30 37.88 -10.39
N THR A 316 -30.08 37.57 -9.36
CA THR A 316 -31.49 37.98 -9.25
C THR A 316 -31.62 39.51 -9.24
N LEU A 317 -30.76 40.23 -8.51
CA LEU A 317 -30.77 41.70 -8.52
C LEU A 317 -30.41 42.25 -9.91
N SER A 318 -29.42 41.66 -10.59
CA SER A 318 -29.05 42.06 -11.95
C SER A 318 -30.18 41.81 -12.95
N ALA A 319 -30.90 40.68 -12.83
CA ALA A 319 -32.07 40.35 -13.64
C ALA A 319 -33.26 41.27 -13.31
N PHE A 320 -33.45 41.62 -12.04
CA PHE A 320 -34.48 42.56 -11.60
C PHE A 320 -34.17 43.99 -12.07
N SER A 321 -32.91 44.41 -12.03
CA SER A 321 -32.44 45.71 -12.54
C SER A 321 -32.50 45.78 -14.08
N LEU A 322 -32.23 44.66 -14.79
CA LEU A 322 -32.48 44.54 -16.23
C LEU A 322 -33.98 44.60 -16.56
N CYS A 323 -34.82 43.97 -15.74
CA CYS A 323 -36.28 43.97 -15.90
C CYS A 323 -36.90 45.36 -15.60
N LEU A 324 -36.37 46.09 -14.61
CA LEU A 324 -36.71 47.48 -14.32
C LEU A 324 -36.21 48.45 -15.40
N CYS A 325 -35.06 48.19 -16.01
CA CYS A 325 -34.59 48.94 -17.19
C CYS A 325 -35.48 48.68 -18.41
N PHE A 326 -35.90 47.42 -18.65
CA PHE A 326 -36.83 47.08 -19.73
C PHE A 326 -38.21 47.71 -19.54
N HIS A 327 -38.74 47.71 -18.31
CA HIS A 327 -40.03 48.33 -18.04
C HIS A 327 -39.99 49.86 -18.14
N SER A 328 -38.83 50.49 -17.89
CA SER A 328 -38.64 51.94 -18.07
C SER A 328 -38.47 52.35 -19.54
N LEU A 329 -38.02 51.43 -20.43
CA LEU A 329 -37.93 51.67 -21.87
C LEU A 329 -39.27 51.49 -22.62
N SER A 330 -40.22 50.71 -22.09
CA SER A 330 -41.56 50.52 -22.69
C SER A 330 -42.60 51.59 -22.31
N ILE A 331 -42.23 52.64 -21.56
CA ILE A 331 -43.13 53.74 -21.17
C ILE A 331 -42.73 55.07 -21.86
N PHE A 332 -41.93 55.01 -22.93
CA PHE A 332 -41.65 56.15 -23.80
C PHE A 332 -42.37 56.02 -25.14
#